data_AF-A0A970GUH8-F1
#
_entry.id   AF-A0A970GUH8-F1
#
_cell.length_a   1.000
_cell.length_b   1.000
_cell.length_c   1.000
_cell.angle_alpha   90.00
_cell.angle_beta   90.00
_cell.angle_gamma   90.00
#
_symmetry.space_group_name_H-M   'P 1'
#
loop_
_entity.id
_entity.type
_entity.pdbx_description
1 polymer ?
#
loop_
_entity_poly.entity_id
_entity_poly.type
_entity_poly.pdbx_seq_one_letter_code
_entity_poly.pdbx_strand_id
1 'polypeptide(L)'
;MWHRRFYEVRAYDDAARTNIRRYIRDNPLNFDAVMQGSEPKYLGNKALLQMPKVGFLASRGQASLHGTLPLKPGEAIISGFLSPMERAVFRAGLKYKRPMIWVLPTGLDGITACRDAIEEGRLLVIAPFGETPDTPNVRRAVWCNQYVLAHCHRAVVGHLNPDGMLA
;
A
#
# COMPACT_ATOMS: atom_id res chain seq x y z
N MET A 1 17.17 -5.52 -14.82
CA MET A 1 17.80 -6.04 -13.58
C MET A 1 16.69 -6.41 -12.60
N TRP A 2 16.58 -7.69 -12.22
CA TRP A 2 15.55 -8.19 -11.31
C TRP A 2 15.86 -7.79 -9.86
N HIS A 3 14.95 -7.07 -9.19
CA HIS A 3 15.12 -6.72 -7.77
C HIS A 3 14.93 -7.96 -6.87
N ARG A 4 16.03 -8.41 -6.25
CA ARG A 4 16.10 -9.52 -5.27
C ARG A 4 15.38 -9.27 -3.92
N ARG A 5 14.33 -8.45 -3.87
CA ARG A 5 13.82 -7.88 -2.60
C ARG A 5 12.54 -8.52 -2.04
N PHE A 6 11.92 -9.48 -2.70
CA PHE A 6 10.64 -10.02 -2.22
C PHE A 6 10.80 -11.31 -1.44
N TYR A 7 11.02 -11.23 -0.12
CA TYR A 7 10.93 -12.39 0.75
C TYR A 7 9.97 -12.15 1.92
N GLU A 8 9.12 -13.15 2.14
CA GLU A 8 8.10 -13.30 3.18
C GLU A 8 6.67 -12.82 2.85
N VAL A 9 6.02 -13.53 1.92
CA VAL A 9 4.55 -13.50 1.75
C VAL A 9 3.92 -14.46 2.77
N ARG A 10 3.27 -13.93 3.81
CA ARG A 10 2.47 -14.74 4.74
C ARG A 10 1.01 -14.78 4.28
N ALA A 11 0.65 -15.80 3.52
CA ALA A 11 -0.73 -16.16 3.22
C ALA A 11 -1.07 -17.52 3.86
N TYR A 12 -2.33 -17.69 4.26
CA TYR A 12 -2.81 -18.87 4.99
C TYR A 12 -3.20 -20.05 4.07
N ASP A 13 -3.31 -19.82 2.75
CA ASP A 13 -3.69 -20.82 1.75
C ASP A 13 -2.65 -20.90 0.61
N ASP A 14 -2.40 -22.10 0.07
CA ASP A 14 -1.39 -22.37 -0.96
C ASP A 14 -1.80 -21.86 -2.35
N ALA A 15 -3.10 -21.87 -2.67
CA ALA A 15 -3.60 -21.25 -3.89
C ALA A 15 -3.45 -19.72 -3.80
N ALA A 16 -3.82 -19.12 -2.66
CA ALA A 16 -3.55 -17.70 -2.38
C ALA A 16 -2.06 -17.36 -2.47
N ARG A 17 -1.15 -18.19 -1.94
CA ARG A 17 0.32 -17.97 -2.05
C ARG A 17 0.79 -17.98 -3.51
N THR A 18 0.26 -18.89 -4.32
CA THR A 18 0.63 -19.02 -5.73
C THR A 18 0.15 -17.81 -6.53
N ASN A 19 -1.06 -17.35 -6.28
CA ASN A 19 -1.66 -16.16 -6.87
C ASN A 19 -0.88 -14.89 -6.49
N ILE A 20 -0.51 -14.70 -5.20
CA ILE A 20 0.33 -13.57 -4.77
C ILE A 20 1.69 -13.61 -5.47
N ARG A 21 2.32 -14.78 -5.53
CA ARG A 21 3.62 -14.93 -6.19
C ARG A 21 3.52 -14.59 -7.67
N ARG A 22 2.45 -15.01 -8.34
CA ARG A 22 2.17 -14.64 -9.74
C ARG A 22 1.98 -13.14 -9.88
N TYR A 23 1.10 -12.54 -9.08
CA TYR A 23 0.86 -11.09 -9.07
C TYR A 23 2.16 -10.29 -8.86
N ILE A 24 2.98 -10.67 -7.87
CA ILE A 24 4.27 -10.01 -7.61
C ILE A 24 5.27 -10.27 -8.74
N ARG A 25 5.28 -11.46 -9.34
CA ARG A 25 6.18 -11.82 -10.45
C ARG A 25 5.83 -11.06 -11.73
N ASP A 26 4.55 -10.90 -12.00
CA ASP A 26 4.03 -10.24 -13.20
C ASP A 26 3.86 -8.72 -12.96
N ASN A 27 4.12 -8.25 -11.73
CA ASN A 27 4.13 -6.84 -11.32
C ASN A 27 4.96 -5.93 -12.24
N PRO A 28 6.19 -6.29 -12.69
CA PRO A 28 6.98 -5.42 -13.56
C PRO A 28 6.32 -5.17 -14.92
N LEU A 29 5.65 -6.19 -15.49
CA LEU A 29 4.97 -6.06 -16.79
C LEU A 29 3.74 -5.17 -16.70
N ASN A 30 3.03 -5.24 -15.57
CA ASN A 30 1.89 -4.38 -15.34
C ASN A 30 2.31 -2.96 -14.93
N PHE A 31 3.44 -2.77 -14.26
CA PHE A 31 3.92 -1.47 -13.77
C PHE A 31 4.07 -0.45 -14.91
N ASP A 32 4.77 -0.79 -15.98
CA ASP A 32 4.97 0.12 -17.12
C ASP A 32 3.66 0.48 -17.83
N ALA A 33 2.67 -0.41 -17.79
CA ALA A 33 1.37 -0.20 -18.43
C ALA A 33 0.44 0.75 -17.62
N VAL A 34 0.64 0.91 -16.31
CA VAL A 34 -0.18 1.78 -15.45
C VAL A 34 0.56 3.01 -14.93
N MET A 35 1.90 3.02 -14.94
CA MET A 35 2.72 4.15 -14.48
C MET A 35 2.89 5.26 -15.54
N GLN A 36 2.18 5.21 -16.67
CA GLN A 36 2.09 6.34 -17.62
C GLN A 36 1.29 7.49 -16.98
N GLY A 37 1.97 8.31 -16.16
CA GLY A 37 1.39 9.42 -15.43
C GLY A 37 2.41 10.50 -15.11
N SER A 38 1.93 11.68 -14.72
CA SER A 38 2.76 12.77 -14.21
C SER A 38 3.46 12.39 -12.91
N GLU A 39 4.51 13.15 -12.55
CA GLU A 39 5.23 12.93 -11.30
C GLU A 39 4.27 12.97 -10.10
N PRO A 40 4.31 11.96 -9.19
CA PRO A 40 3.41 11.89 -8.06
C PRO A 40 3.56 13.12 -7.15
N LYS A 41 2.44 13.63 -6.65
CA LYS A 41 2.39 14.67 -5.63
C LYS A 41 2.59 14.06 -4.24
N TYR A 42 3.16 14.85 -3.34
CA TYR A 42 3.49 14.43 -1.98
C TYR A 42 2.95 15.42 -0.94
N LEU A 43 2.46 14.91 0.19
CA LEU A 43 2.06 15.69 1.36
C LEU A 43 2.63 15.04 2.63
N GLY A 44 3.39 15.81 3.42
CA GLY A 44 4.01 15.33 4.65
C GLY A 44 5.49 14.95 4.50
N ASN A 45 5.95 14.05 5.36
CA ASN A 45 7.39 13.80 5.54
C ASN A 45 7.98 12.87 4.47
N LYS A 46 8.65 13.44 3.46
CA LYS A 46 9.34 12.66 2.41
C LYS A 46 10.48 11.79 2.93
N ALA A 47 11.05 12.06 4.10
CA ALA A 47 12.12 11.23 4.66
C ALA A 47 11.67 9.78 4.95
N LEU A 48 10.36 9.54 5.11
CA LEU A 48 9.79 8.20 5.26
C LEU A 48 10.09 7.29 4.05
N LEU A 49 10.31 7.87 2.86
CA LEU A 49 10.71 7.12 1.66
C LEU A 49 12.08 6.44 1.81
N GLN A 50 12.94 6.92 2.71
CA GLN A 50 14.27 6.35 2.94
C GLN A 50 14.27 5.24 4.01
N MET A 51 13.19 5.11 4.79
CA MET A 51 13.10 4.10 5.84
C MET A 51 12.94 2.68 5.26
N PRO A 52 13.31 1.63 6.00
CA PRO A 52 12.77 0.29 5.77
C PRO A 52 11.24 0.33 5.70
N LYS A 53 10.63 -0.40 4.77
CA LYS A 53 9.20 -0.32 4.47
C LYS A 53 8.59 -1.70 4.35
N VAL A 54 7.50 -1.93 5.07
CA VAL A 54 6.63 -3.09 4.87
C VAL A 54 5.41 -2.66 4.07
N GLY A 55 5.22 -3.28 2.91
CA GLY A 55 4.02 -3.14 2.10
C GLY A 55 2.88 -3.91 2.74
N PHE A 56 1.71 -3.32 2.87
CA PHE A 56 0.51 -4.02 3.31
C PHE A 56 -0.58 -3.94 2.24
N LEU A 57 -1.09 -5.10 1.84
CA LEU A 57 -2.11 -5.25 0.81
C LEU A 57 -3.21 -6.18 1.34
N ALA A 58 -4.47 -5.90 1.02
CA ALA A 58 -5.56 -6.83 1.29
C ALA A 58 -6.69 -6.68 0.26
N SER A 59 -7.27 -7.82 -0.12
CA SER A 59 -8.47 -7.85 -0.96
C SER A 59 -9.68 -7.37 -0.17
N ARG A 60 -10.71 -6.89 -0.90
CA ARG A 60 -12.01 -6.56 -0.33
C ARG A 60 -12.65 -7.80 0.31
N GLY A 61 -13.54 -7.63 1.28
CA GLY A 61 -14.36 -8.73 1.83
C GLY A 61 -14.04 -9.15 3.27
N GLN A 62 -12.86 -8.79 3.81
CA GLN A 62 -12.60 -8.88 5.25
C GLN A 62 -12.11 -7.55 5.82
N ALA A 63 -12.50 -7.27 7.06
CA ALA A 63 -12.22 -6.02 7.76
C ALA A 63 -11.25 -6.16 8.93
N SER A 64 -11.10 -7.38 9.47
CA SER A 64 -10.25 -7.65 10.63
C SER A 64 -8.94 -8.29 10.18
N LEU A 65 -7.81 -7.68 10.52
CA LEU A 65 -6.54 -8.39 10.51
C LEU A 65 -6.56 -9.43 11.62
N HIS A 66 -6.33 -10.70 11.30
CA HIS A 66 -6.10 -11.71 12.32
C HIS A 66 -4.71 -11.48 12.94
N GLY A 67 -4.68 -10.92 14.16
CA GLY A 67 -3.46 -10.58 14.89
C GLY A 67 -2.94 -9.17 14.63
N THR A 68 -1.65 -8.95 14.91
CA THR A 68 -0.96 -7.68 14.67
C THR A 68 -0.13 -7.74 13.40
N LEU A 69 0.02 -6.61 12.71
CA LEU A 69 0.95 -6.51 11.60
C LEU A 69 2.37 -6.77 12.14
N PRO A 70 3.13 -7.75 11.62
CA PRO A 70 4.43 -8.11 12.17
C PRO A 70 5.47 -7.07 11.71
N LEU A 71 5.51 -5.92 12.39
CA LEU A 71 6.43 -4.82 12.12
C LEU A 71 7.81 -5.09 12.74
N LYS A 72 8.88 -4.86 11.99
CA LYS A 72 10.24 -4.81 12.54
C LYS A 72 10.52 -3.40 13.08
N PRO A 73 11.40 -3.26 14.08
CA PRO A 73 11.82 -1.94 14.56
C PRO A 73 12.32 -1.06 13.42
N GLY A 74 11.89 0.20 13.38
CA GLY A 74 12.30 1.18 12.37
C GLY A 74 11.64 1.06 10.99
N GLU A 75 10.67 0.16 10.80
CA GLU A 75 9.92 0.09 9.53
C GLU A 75 8.72 1.04 9.48
N ALA A 76 8.52 1.64 8.31
CA ALA A 76 7.28 2.32 7.94
C ALA A 76 6.31 1.37 7.22
N ILE A 77 5.01 1.60 7.41
CA ILE A 77 3.96 0.88 6.68
C ILE A 77 3.68 1.63 5.38
N ILE A 78 3.71 0.95 4.23
CA ILE A 78 3.27 1.51 2.95
C ILE A 78 2.06 0.75 2.41
N SER A 79 0.97 1.44 2.10
CA SER A 79 -0.28 0.82 1.61
C SER A 79 -1.19 1.84 0.93
N GLY A 80 -2.15 1.37 0.15
CA GLY A 80 -3.22 2.21 -0.39
C GLY A 80 -4.34 2.52 0.61
N PHE A 81 -4.46 1.73 1.69
CA PHE A 81 -5.51 1.87 2.71
C PHE A 81 -6.93 1.89 2.13
N LEU A 82 -7.19 1.08 1.10
CA LEU A 82 -8.43 1.10 0.33
C LEU A 82 -9.46 0.10 0.86
N SER A 83 -9.03 -1.13 1.14
CA SER A 83 -9.89 -2.19 1.67
C SER A 83 -10.22 -1.95 3.16
N PRO A 84 -11.31 -2.54 3.68
CA PRO A 84 -11.66 -2.44 5.10
C PRO A 84 -10.52 -2.88 6.04
N MET A 85 -9.79 -3.94 5.68
CA MET A 85 -8.64 -4.42 6.46
C MET A 85 -7.47 -3.44 6.43
N GLU A 86 -7.09 -2.90 5.26
CA GLU A 86 -6.03 -1.91 5.20
C GLU A 86 -6.41 -0.65 5.99
N ARG A 87 -7.68 -0.20 5.94
CA ARG A 87 -8.16 0.92 6.78
C ARG A 87 -8.06 0.61 8.27
N ALA A 88 -8.25 -0.64 8.69
CA ALA A 88 -8.04 -1.04 10.07
C ALA A 88 -6.56 -0.93 10.47
N VAL A 89 -5.64 -1.35 9.58
CA VAL A 89 -4.19 -1.16 9.77
C VAL A 89 -3.83 0.33 9.84
N PHE A 90 -4.42 1.18 9.00
CA PHE A 90 -4.20 2.63 9.04
C PHE A 90 -4.61 3.23 10.40
N ARG A 91 -5.82 2.90 10.88
CA ARG A 91 -6.30 3.35 12.19
C ARG A 91 -5.40 2.88 13.33
N ALA A 92 -4.95 1.64 13.29
CA ALA A 92 -3.99 1.11 14.27
C ALA A 92 -2.65 1.85 14.19
N GLY A 93 -2.15 2.13 12.99
CA GLY A 93 -0.93 2.90 12.78
C GLY A 93 -1.01 4.32 13.33
N LEU A 94 -2.13 5.02 13.14
CA LEU A 94 -2.39 6.32 13.77
C LEU A 94 -2.38 6.20 15.30
N LYS A 95 -3.13 5.26 15.86
CA LYS A 95 -3.23 5.02 17.32
C LYS A 95 -1.87 4.74 17.97
N TYR A 96 -1.04 3.93 17.33
CA TYR A 96 0.28 3.53 17.85
C TYR A 96 1.43 4.42 17.35
N LYS A 97 1.11 5.61 16.80
CA LYS A 97 2.07 6.58 16.25
C LYS A 97 3.13 5.96 15.33
N ARG A 98 2.72 5.02 14.47
CA ARG A 98 3.62 4.36 13.52
C ARG A 98 3.94 5.28 12.34
N PRO A 99 5.16 5.21 11.79
CA PRO A 99 5.47 5.85 10.53
C PRO A 99 4.72 5.16 9.37
N MET A 100 4.05 5.94 8.54
CA MET A 100 3.19 5.44 7.47
C MET A 100 3.35 6.23 6.18
N ILE A 101 3.18 5.52 5.07
CA ILE A 101 3.13 6.06 3.72
C ILE A 101 1.79 5.62 3.13
N TRP A 102 0.93 6.60 2.86
CA TRP A 102 -0.38 6.38 2.27
C TRP A 102 -0.33 6.68 0.77
N VAL A 103 -0.53 5.64 -0.03
CA VAL A 103 -0.55 5.71 -1.48
C VAL A 103 -1.99 5.90 -1.95
N LEU A 104 -2.41 7.15 -2.07
CA LEU A 104 -3.79 7.53 -2.34
C LEU A 104 -4.08 7.45 -3.85
N PRO A 105 -5.16 6.79 -4.31
CA PRO A 105 -5.52 6.71 -5.73
C PRO A 105 -6.20 7.98 -6.27
N THR A 106 -6.40 8.99 -5.43
CA THR A 106 -7.05 10.28 -5.77
C THR A 106 -6.05 11.42 -5.60
N GLY A 107 -6.48 12.65 -5.87
CA GLY A 107 -5.71 13.84 -5.51
C GLY A 107 -5.60 14.03 -3.98
N LEU A 108 -4.80 15.01 -3.57
CA LEU A 108 -4.50 15.31 -2.16
C LEU A 108 -5.57 16.18 -1.46
N ASP A 109 -6.63 16.55 -2.18
CA ASP A 109 -7.62 17.50 -1.69
C ASP A 109 -8.45 16.91 -0.53
N GLY A 110 -8.72 17.72 0.48
CA GLY A 110 -9.61 17.35 1.59
C GLY A 110 -9.04 16.40 2.65
N ILE A 111 -7.73 16.14 2.65
CA ILE A 111 -7.09 15.31 3.69
C ILE A 111 -7.01 16.10 5.02
N THR A 112 -7.97 15.86 5.92
CA THR A 112 -8.05 16.52 7.23
C THR A 112 -7.90 15.55 8.40
N ALA A 113 -8.45 14.34 8.28
CA ALA A 113 -8.57 13.37 9.37
C ALA A 113 -7.23 12.85 9.94
N CYS A 114 -6.10 13.11 9.28
CA CYS A 114 -4.77 12.67 9.72
C CYS A 114 -3.73 13.80 9.72
N ARG A 115 -4.18 15.06 9.83
CA ARG A 115 -3.32 16.25 9.84
C ARG A 115 -2.24 16.17 10.93
N ASP A 116 -2.60 15.80 12.15
CA ASP A 116 -1.65 15.68 13.26
C ASP A 116 -0.51 14.70 12.94
N ALA A 117 -0.80 13.57 12.28
CA ALA A 117 0.23 12.61 11.91
C ALA A 117 1.16 13.13 10.80
N ILE A 118 0.64 13.99 9.91
CA ILE A 118 1.43 14.67 8.86
C ILE A 118 2.35 15.70 9.51
N GLU A 119 1.82 16.53 10.41
CA GLU A 119 2.56 17.60 11.11
C GLU A 119 3.61 17.04 12.07
N GLU A 120 3.31 15.94 12.77
CA GLU A 120 4.29 15.20 13.57
C GLU A 120 5.35 14.45 12.72
N GLY A 121 5.28 14.55 11.38
CA GLY A 121 6.26 13.95 10.47
C GLY A 121 6.19 12.42 10.37
N ARG A 122 5.10 11.81 10.85
CA ARG A 122 4.90 10.35 10.87
C ARG A 122 4.08 9.83 9.69
N LEU A 123 3.47 10.70 8.90
CA LEU A 123 2.69 10.33 7.72
C LEU A 123 3.20 11.06 6.48
N LEU A 124 3.34 10.29 5.40
CA LEU A 124 3.52 10.78 4.04
C LEU A 124 2.34 10.31 3.20
N VAL A 125 1.66 11.21 2.51
CA VAL A 125 0.66 10.87 1.49
C VAL A 125 1.26 11.08 0.11
N ILE A 126 1.04 10.11 -0.77
CA ILE A 126 1.52 10.10 -2.15
C ILE A 126 0.30 9.95 -3.05
N ALA A 127 0.12 10.89 -3.98
CA ALA A 127 -0.97 10.90 -4.93
C ALA A 127 -0.40 10.92 -6.37
N PRO A 128 -0.63 9.89 -7.19
CA PRO A 128 -0.15 9.83 -8.56
C PRO A 128 -0.89 10.73 -9.54
N PHE A 129 -2.11 11.13 -9.22
CA PHE A 129 -2.95 11.90 -10.13
C PHE A 129 -3.14 13.31 -9.56
N GLY A 130 -2.91 14.31 -10.42
CA GLY A 130 -2.95 15.71 -10.02
C GLY A 130 -4.34 16.22 -9.64
N GLU A 131 -5.39 15.70 -10.29
CA GLU A 131 -6.80 15.99 -10.04
C GLU A 131 -7.53 14.71 -9.61
N THR A 132 -8.50 14.87 -8.71
CA THR A 132 -9.41 13.79 -8.29
C THR A 132 -10.51 13.67 -9.34
N PRO A 133 -10.62 12.56 -10.08
CA PRO A 133 -11.68 12.44 -11.08
C PRO A 133 -12.84 11.58 -10.56
N ASP A 134 -14.00 11.78 -11.16
CA ASP A 134 -15.32 11.45 -10.61
C ASP A 134 -15.65 9.97 -10.38
N THR A 135 -14.81 9.01 -10.79
CA THR A 135 -15.15 7.58 -10.71
C THR A 135 -14.05 6.72 -10.08
N PRO A 136 -14.40 5.80 -9.14
CA PRO A 136 -13.49 4.76 -8.65
C PRO A 136 -13.01 3.89 -9.81
N ASN A 137 -11.73 4.01 -10.17
CA ASN A 137 -11.17 3.28 -11.29
C ASN A 137 -10.28 2.14 -10.78
N VAL A 138 -10.62 0.91 -11.18
CA VAL A 138 -9.88 -0.34 -10.90
C VAL A 138 -8.38 -0.18 -11.23
N ARG A 139 -8.03 0.52 -12.32
CA ARG A 139 -6.64 0.79 -12.70
C ARG A 139 -5.86 1.57 -11.64
N ARG A 140 -6.51 2.41 -10.84
CA ARG A 140 -5.83 3.18 -9.78
C ARG A 140 -5.57 2.37 -8.53
N ALA A 141 -6.50 1.48 -8.18
CA ALA A 141 -6.24 0.52 -7.11
C ALA A 141 -5.04 -0.38 -7.50
N VAL A 142 -4.98 -0.81 -8.76
CA VAL A 142 -3.82 -1.54 -9.30
C VAL A 142 -2.55 -0.68 -9.21
N TRP A 143 -2.60 0.59 -9.63
CA TRP A 143 -1.47 1.51 -9.51
C TRP A 143 -0.95 1.61 -8.07
N CYS A 144 -1.85 1.82 -7.10
CA CYS A 144 -1.48 1.90 -5.68
C CYS A 144 -0.79 0.62 -5.21
N ASN A 145 -1.36 -0.54 -5.55
CA ASN A 145 -0.78 -1.83 -5.17
C ASN A 145 0.61 -2.02 -5.76
N GLN A 146 0.79 -1.67 -7.03
CA GLN A 146 2.08 -1.76 -7.69
C GLN A 146 3.11 -0.79 -7.12
N TYR A 147 2.70 0.44 -6.81
CA TYR A 147 3.57 1.42 -6.18
C TYR A 147 4.04 0.92 -4.81
N VAL A 148 3.12 0.40 -3.99
CA VAL A 148 3.41 -0.24 -2.70
C VAL A 148 4.45 -1.36 -2.86
N LEU A 149 4.23 -2.27 -3.82
CA LEU A 149 5.14 -3.39 -4.07
C LEU A 149 6.52 -2.92 -4.55
N ALA A 150 6.57 -1.95 -5.46
CA ALA A 150 7.81 -1.42 -6.01
C ALA A 150 8.66 -0.69 -4.95
N HIS A 151 8.02 -0.08 -3.95
CA HIS A 151 8.71 0.74 -2.95
C HIS A 151 8.88 0.04 -1.60
N CYS A 152 8.32 -1.15 -1.37
CA CYS A 152 8.52 -1.88 -0.12
C CYS A 152 9.76 -2.79 -0.13
N HIS A 153 10.25 -3.13 1.07
CA HIS A 153 11.34 -4.09 1.27
C HIS A 153 10.81 -5.50 1.54
N ARG A 154 9.56 -5.61 2.01
CA ARG A 154 8.80 -6.87 2.12
C ARG A 154 7.31 -6.55 2.06
N ALA A 155 6.49 -7.52 1.68
CA ALA A 155 5.04 -7.35 1.59
C ALA A 155 4.31 -8.33 2.52
N VAL A 156 3.32 -7.84 3.23
CA VAL A 156 2.37 -8.64 4.00
C VAL A 156 1.01 -8.54 3.30
N VAL A 157 0.43 -9.70 2.98
CA VAL A 157 -0.90 -9.77 2.38
C VAL A 157 -1.87 -10.26 3.44
N GLY A 158 -2.72 -9.36 3.94
CA GLY A 158 -3.61 -9.66 5.07
C GLY A 158 -4.78 -10.56 4.68
N HIS A 159 -5.30 -10.40 3.46
CA HIS A 159 -6.39 -11.20 2.92
C HIS A 159 -6.35 -11.22 1.39
N LEU A 160 -6.74 -12.34 0.80
CA LEU A 160 -7.01 -12.45 -0.64
C LEU A 160 -8.37 -13.06 -0.89
N ASN A 161 -9.12 -12.45 -1.81
CA ASN A 161 -10.15 -13.17 -2.55
C ASN A 161 -9.51 -13.74 -3.81
N PRO A 162 -9.69 -15.04 -4.11
CA PRO A 162 -9.21 -15.65 -5.36
C PRO A 162 -9.75 -14.98 -6.62
N ASP A 163 -10.93 -14.36 -6.55
CA ASP A 163 -11.55 -13.60 -7.65
C ASP A 163 -11.28 -12.08 -7.56
N GLY A 164 -10.36 -11.67 -6.68
CA GLY A 164 -10.06 -10.27 -6.39
C GLY A 164 -8.92 -9.70 -7.22
N MET A 165 -8.80 -8.36 -7.24
CA MET A 165 -7.75 -7.61 -7.96
C MET A 165 -6.29 -7.87 -7.50
N LEU A 166 -6.10 -8.68 -6.46
CA LEU A 166 -4.80 -9.06 -5.90
C LEU A 166 -4.50 -10.57 -6.09
N ALA A 167 -5.40 -11.31 -6.77
CA ALA A 167 -5.22 -12.73 -7.10
C ALA A 167 -4.50 -12.93 -8.44
#